data_AF-A0A7C7RVZ5-F1
#
_entry.id   AF-A0A7C7RVZ5-F1
#
_cell.length_a   1.000
_cell.length_b   1.000
_cell.length_c   1.000
_cell.angle_alpha   90.00
_cell.angle_beta   90.00
_cell.angle_gamma   90.00
#
_symmetry.space_group_name_H-M   'P 1'
#
loop_
_entity.id
_entity.type
_entity.pdbx_description
1 polymer ?
#
loop_
_entity_poly.entity_id
_entity_poly.type
_entity_poly.pdbx_seq_one_letter_code
_entity_poly.pdbx_strand_id
1 'polypeptide(L)'
;VGVPEQGGRDMISSDPLAPGSVYTASVDDQGKVGLYRLEVGCSPGTGKLRIAGGIEGTMKESIKRAFAYVQGHKVDMGIGQAVDTTDFHVEAIDLLSNRVPCDAGIALIVAVYSALKKHSTSPALVIMGDLSIQGNIKALRSLAEPLQIAMDNGARRALIPLENKRNFLEVSGDIVERVDPIFFSDPMTAAMKALGMT
;
A
#
# COMPACT_ATOMS: atom_id res chain seq x y z
N VAL A 1 -0.13 -27.87 -3.71
CA VAL A 1 0.03 -26.40 -3.88
C VAL A 1 1.31 -26.06 -3.16
N GLY A 2 2.40 -25.81 -3.90
CA GLY A 2 3.70 -25.53 -3.31
C GLY A 2 3.62 -24.22 -2.53
N VAL A 3 3.89 -24.29 -1.23
CA VAL A 3 4.23 -23.10 -0.46
C VAL A 3 5.48 -22.49 -1.10
N PRO A 4 5.50 -21.20 -1.45
CA PRO A 4 6.73 -20.56 -1.89
C PRO A 4 7.71 -20.63 -0.71
N GLU A 5 8.77 -21.41 -0.85
CA GLU A 5 9.85 -21.39 0.12
C GLU A 5 10.44 -19.97 0.12
N GLN A 6 10.34 -19.29 1.26
CA GLN A 6 11.05 -18.04 1.53
C GLN A 6 12.56 -18.34 1.64
N GLY A 7 13.18 -18.62 0.49
CA GLY A 7 14.62 -18.76 0.31
C GLY A 7 15.28 -17.53 -0.34
N GLY A 8 14.55 -16.43 -0.50
CA GLY A 8 15.07 -15.16 -1.01
C GLY A 8 15.47 -14.22 0.13
N ARG A 9 16.61 -13.53 -0.02
CA ARG A 9 16.98 -12.37 0.81
C ARG A 9 15.93 -11.24 0.76
N ASP A 10 15.09 -11.26 -0.25
CA ASP A 10 14.16 -10.19 -0.61
C ASP A 10 12.79 -10.43 0.05
N MET A 11 12.33 -9.47 0.84
CA MET A 11 11.03 -9.53 1.52
C MET A 11 9.85 -9.16 0.59
N ILE A 12 10.14 -8.46 -0.51
CA ILE A 12 9.19 -8.06 -1.55
C ILE A 12 9.25 -9.07 -2.69
N SER A 13 8.13 -9.78 -2.92
CA SER A 13 8.01 -10.82 -3.93
C SER A 13 8.07 -10.27 -5.36
N SER A 14 8.82 -10.94 -6.23
CA SER A 14 8.79 -10.72 -7.69
C SER A 14 7.58 -11.35 -8.39
N ASP A 15 6.81 -12.18 -7.67
CA ASP A 15 5.55 -12.76 -8.14
C ASP A 15 4.34 -11.96 -7.62
N PRO A 16 3.22 -11.91 -8.36
CA PRO A 16 1.99 -11.27 -7.88
C PRO A 16 1.55 -11.86 -6.53
N LEU A 17 1.20 -11.00 -5.58
CA LEU A 17 0.60 -11.44 -4.32
C LEU A 17 -0.86 -11.87 -4.54
N ALA A 18 -1.44 -12.53 -3.53
CA ALA A 18 -2.88 -12.76 -3.49
C ALA A 18 -3.65 -11.42 -3.57
N PRO A 19 -4.83 -11.38 -4.21
CA PRO A 19 -5.68 -10.20 -4.17
C PRO A 19 -5.97 -9.77 -2.73
N GLY A 20 -5.84 -8.47 -2.45
CA GLY A 20 -5.93 -7.95 -1.08
C GLY A 20 -4.59 -7.79 -0.36
N SER A 21 -3.48 -8.23 -0.94
CA SER A 21 -2.15 -8.11 -0.34
C SER A 21 -1.28 -7.11 -1.11
N VAL A 22 -0.64 -6.18 -0.37
CA VAL A 22 0.23 -5.14 -0.95
C VAL A 22 1.43 -4.84 -0.04
N TYR A 23 2.49 -4.27 -0.60
CA TYR A 23 3.61 -3.74 0.17
C TYR A 23 3.49 -2.22 0.33
N THR A 24 3.89 -1.70 1.49
CA THR A 24 3.93 -0.26 1.77
C THR A 24 5.18 0.10 2.53
N ALA A 25 5.74 1.28 2.24
CA ALA A 25 6.87 1.81 2.97
C ALA A 25 6.73 3.31 3.19
N SER A 26 7.16 3.78 4.36
CA SER A 26 7.26 5.20 4.67
C SER A 26 8.35 5.44 5.70
N VAL A 27 8.68 6.72 5.88
CA VAL A 27 9.64 7.18 6.87
C VAL A 27 8.91 7.80 8.06
N ASP A 28 9.40 7.55 9.28
CA ASP A 28 8.92 8.21 10.48
C ASP A 28 9.50 9.63 10.63
N ASP A 29 9.25 10.26 11.78
CA ASP A 29 9.75 11.60 12.06
C ASP A 29 11.26 11.68 12.36
N GLN A 30 11.90 10.53 12.60
CA GLN A 30 13.33 10.38 12.91
C GLN A 30 14.14 9.90 11.70
N GLY A 31 13.52 9.66 10.55
CA GLY A 31 14.21 9.18 9.35
C GLY A 31 14.30 7.65 9.27
N LYS A 32 13.66 6.91 10.17
CA LYS A 32 13.65 5.44 10.14
C LYS A 32 12.53 4.95 9.22
N VAL A 33 12.81 3.88 8.47
CA VAL A 33 11.86 3.32 7.51
C VAL A 33 11.05 2.19 8.13
N GLY A 34 9.73 2.25 7.98
CA GLY A 34 8.84 1.11 8.14
C GLY A 34 8.56 0.50 6.77
N LEU A 35 8.65 -0.82 6.66
CA LEU A 35 8.28 -1.59 5.46
C LEU A 35 7.36 -2.73 5.88
N TYR A 36 6.16 -2.74 5.33
CA TYR A 36 5.08 -3.63 5.74
C TYR A 36 4.45 -4.33 4.55
N ARG A 37 3.98 -5.56 4.77
CA ARG A 37 2.98 -6.20 3.92
C ARG A 37 1.62 -6.02 4.57
N LEU A 38 0.72 -5.31 3.90
CA LEU A 38 -0.67 -5.14 4.32
C LEU A 38 -1.53 -6.21 3.62
N GLU A 39 -2.36 -6.89 4.38
CA GLU A 39 -3.27 -7.93 3.88
C GLU A 39 -4.71 -7.61 4.27
N VAL A 40 -5.61 -7.68 3.30
CA VAL A 40 -7.05 -7.46 3.47
C VAL A 40 -7.80 -8.72 3.11
N GLY A 41 -8.29 -9.42 4.14
CA GLY A 41 -9.26 -10.49 4.00
C GLY A 41 -10.69 -9.96 3.84
N CYS A 42 -11.51 -10.69 3.07
CA CYS A 42 -12.92 -10.36 2.86
C CYS A 42 -13.81 -11.54 3.27
N SER A 43 -14.89 -11.26 3.96
CA SER A 43 -15.94 -12.22 4.30
C SER A 43 -17.33 -11.62 4.11
N PRO A 44 -18.39 -12.41 3.82
CA PRO A 44 -19.76 -11.89 3.79
C PRO A 44 -20.10 -11.16 5.10
N GLY A 45 -20.67 -9.96 5.00
CA GLY A 45 -20.85 -9.10 6.15
C GLY A 45 -21.65 -7.83 5.87
N THR A 46 -21.32 -6.78 6.62
CA THR A 46 -22.10 -5.54 6.75
C THR A 46 -21.28 -4.28 6.46
N GLY A 47 -20.14 -4.41 5.77
CA GLY A 47 -19.28 -3.27 5.45
C GLY A 47 -18.34 -2.85 6.59
N LYS A 48 -18.09 -3.71 7.57
CA LYS A 48 -17.27 -3.36 8.74
C LYS A 48 -15.78 -3.66 8.52
N LEU A 49 -14.93 -2.77 9.03
CA LEU A 49 -13.49 -2.99 9.12
C LEU A 49 -13.11 -3.58 10.47
N ARG A 50 -12.39 -4.69 10.46
CA ARG A 50 -11.72 -5.26 11.63
C ARG A 50 -10.21 -5.17 11.41
N ILE A 51 -9.51 -4.57 12.37
CA ILE A 51 -8.06 -4.40 12.34
C ILE A 51 -7.46 -5.45 13.29
N ALA A 52 -6.53 -6.26 12.80
CA ALA A 52 -5.83 -7.27 13.58
C ALA A 52 -5.01 -6.65 14.73
N GLY A 53 -4.65 -7.47 15.71
CA GLY A 53 -3.81 -7.05 16.83
C GLY A 53 -2.41 -6.59 16.37
N GLY A 54 -1.83 -5.61 17.07
CA GLY A 54 -0.48 -5.09 16.78
C GLY A 54 -0.44 -3.88 15.85
N ILE A 55 -1.54 -3.53 15.18
CA ILE A 55 -1.66 -2.28 14.44
C ILE A 55 -2.10 -1.16 15.40
N GLU A 56 -1.18 -0.24 15.67
CA GLU A 56 -1.36 0.83 16.66
C GLU A 56 -0.92 2.19 16.11
N GLY A 57 -1.13 3.25 16.90
CA GLY A 57 -0.64 4.60 16.60
C GLY A 57 -1.13 5.17 15.27
N THR A 58 -0.22 5.82 14.55
CA THR A 58 -0.51 6.54 13.29
C THR A 58 -0.97 5.62 12.17
N MET A 59 -0.42 4.41 12.08
CA MET A 59 -0.83 3.41 11.08
C MET A 59 -2.31 3.04 11.25
N LYS A 60 -2.75 2.78 12.48
CA LYS A 60 -4.17 2.48 12.77
C LYS A 60 -5.10 3.61 12.34
N GLU A 61 -4.71 4.84 12.61
CA GLU A 61 -5.51 6.02 12.24
C GLU A 61 -5.47 6.30 10.73
N SER A 62 -4.35 6.01 10.06
CA SER A 62 -4.24 6.04 8.59
C SER A 62 -5.18 5.00 7.95
N ILE A 63 -5.19 3.76 8.45
CA ILE A 63 -6.07 2.69 7.97
C ILE A 63 -7.55 3.05 8.15
N LYS A 64 -7.95 3.52 9.34
CA LYS A 64 -9.34 3.94 9.58
C LYS A 64 -9.77 5.07 8.65
N ARG A 65 -8.90 6.07 8.48
CA ARG A 65 -9.14 7.21 7.60
C ARG A 65 -9.31 6.80 6.14
N ALA A 66 -8.44 5.92 5.66
CA ALA A 66 -8.53 5.36 4.32
C ALA A 66 -9.81 4.55 4.12
N PHE A 67 -10.22 3.74 5.10
CA PHE A 67 -11.47 2.99 4.99
C PHE A 67 -12.71 3.89 5.04
N ALA A 68 -12.70 4.96 5.84
CA ALA A 68 -13.76 5.96 5.81
C ALA A 68 -13.89 6.63 4.43
N TYR A 69 -12.76 6.92 3.77
CA TYR A 69 -12.76 7.38 2.38
C TYR A 69 -13.40 6.35 1.43
N VAL A 70 -13.03 5.07 1.53
CA VAL A 70 -13.64 3.99 0.73
C VAL A 70 -15.15 3.95 0.95
N GLN A 71 -15.62 3.98 2.20
CA GLN A 71 -17.06 3.96 2.48
C GLN A 71 -17.81 5.15 1.87
N GLY A 72 -17.20 6.34 1.88
CA GLY A 72 -17.77 7.55 1.30
C GLY A 72 -17.80 7.56 -0.24
N HIS A 73 -16.84 6.90 -0.89
CA HIS A 73 -16.63 6.98 -2.35
C HIS A 73 -16.82 5.64 -3.08
N LYS A 74 -17.27 4.60 -2.39
CA LYS A 74 -17.47 3.23 -2.93
C LYS A 74 -18.32 3.18 -4.21
N VAL A 75 -19.28 4.10 -4.37
CA VAL A 75 -20.13 4.19 -5.56
C VAL A 75 -19.31 4.66 -6.76
N ASP A 76 -18.56 5.75 -6.60
CA ASP A 76 -17.69 6.32 -7.65
C ASP A 76 -16.55 5.36 -8.01
N MET A 77 -16.06 4.60 -7.04
CA MET A 77 -15.06 3.55 -7.24
C MET A 77 -15.64 2.27 -7.89
N GLY A 78 -16.96 2.19 -8.12
CA GLY A 78 -17.59 1.03 -8.74
C GLY A 78 -17.51 -0.25 -7.88
N ILE A 79 -17.50 -0.10 -6.56
CA ILE A 79 -17.44 -1.19 -5.56
C ILE A 79 -18.52 -1.07 -4.47
N GLY A 80 -19.51 -0.20 -4.64
CA GLY A 80 -20.54 0.11 -3.63
C GLY A 80 -21.22 -1.11 -3.02
N GLN A 81 -21.89 -1.91 -3.87
CA GLN A 81 -22.58 -3.13 -3.43
C GLN A 81 -21.65 -4.13 -2.75
N ALA A 82 -20.42 -4.26 -3.26
CA ALA A 82 -19.43 -5.18 -2.72
C ALA A 82 -18.97 -4.74 -1.33
N VAL A 83 -18.73 -3.44 -1.12
CA VAL A 83 -18.38 -2.88 0.20
C VAL A 83 -19.53 -3.10 1.20
N ASP A 84 -20.78 -2.88 0.82
CA ASP A 84 -21.92 -3.00 1.74
C ASP A 84 -22.20 -4.42 2.23
N THR A 85 -21.79 -5.42 1.46
CA THR A 85 -22.04 -6.84 1.72
C THR A 85 -20.80 -7.59 2.19
N THR A 86 -19.68 -6.90 2.43
CA THR A 86 -18.39 -7.49 2.79
C THR A 86 -17.88 -6.88 4.09
N ASP A 87 -17.53 -7.72 5.07
CA ASP A 87 -16.67 -7.33 6.18
C ASP A 87 -15.19 -7.52 5.76
N PHE A 88 -14.35 -6.59 6.20
CA PHE A 88 -12.92 -6.52 5.87
C PHE A 88 -12.08 -6.79 7.11
N HIS A 89 -11.04 -7.60 6.97
CA HIS A 89 -10.09 -7.90 8.04
C HIS A 89 -8.69 -7.51 7.59
N VAL A 90 -8.05 -6.59 8.31
CA VAL A 90 -6.75 -6.03 7.94
C VAL A 90 -5.68 -6.53 8.88
N GLU A 91 -4.60 -7.06 8.33
CA GLU A 91 -3.36 -7.37 9.03
C GLU A 91 -2.19 -6.61 8.38
N ALA A 92 -1.20 -6.23 9.19
CA ALA A 92 0.01 -5.57 8.73
C ALA A 92 1.22 -6.34 9.30
N ILE A 93 2.02 -6.89 8.41
CA ILE A 93 3.20 -7.70 8.75
C ILE A 93 4.42 -6.81 8.62
N ASP A 94 5.12 -6.59 9.74
CA ASP A 94 6.39 -5.84 9.79
C ASP A 94 7.51 -6.68 9.16
N LEU A 95 7.97 -6.28 7.97
CA LEU A 95 8.99 -7.01 7.22
C LEU A 95 10.41 -6.74 7.73
N LEU A 96 10.61 -5.65 8.48
CA LEU A 96 11.90 -5.27 9.05
C LEU A 96 12.02 -5.64 10.53
N SER A 97 10.92 -6.05 11.17
CA SER A 97 10.85 -6.34 12.61
C SER A 97 11.36 -5.18 13.48
N ASN A 98 11.17 -3.94 13.02
CA ASN A 98 11.75 -2.75 13.62
C ASN A 98 10.71 -1.83 14.30
N ARG A 99 9.42 -2.17 14.17
CA ARG A 99 8.25 -1.51 14.76
C ARG A 99 8.14 -0.01 14.43
N VAL A 100 8.61 0.39 13.26
CA VAL A 100 8.51 1.77 12.80
C VAL A 100 7.12 2.00 12.22
N PRO A 101 6.34 2.97 12.72
CA PRO A 101 5.03 3.26 12.16
C PRO A 101 5.13 3.60 10.67
N CYS A 102 4.19 3.07 9.88
CA CYS A 102 4.10 3.35 8.46
C CYS A 102 2.71 3.89 8.12
N ASP A 103 2.66 5.04 7.45
CA ASP A 103 1.40 5.54 6.89
C ASP A 103 1.04 4.68 5.67
N ALA A 104 -0.17 4.14 5.68
CA ALA A 104 -0.57 3.04 4.77
C ALA A 104 -1.93 3.30 4.10
N GLY A 105 -2.37 4.56 4.01
CA GLY A 105 -3.72 4.89 3.59
C GLY A 105 -4.01 4.51 2.14
N ILE A 106 -3.09 4.85 1.22
CA ILE A 106 -3.22 4.46 -0.18
C ILE A 106 -3.05 2.94 -0.35
N ALA A 107 -2.12 2.35 0.39
CA ALA A 107 -1.94 0.90 0.41
C ALA A 107 -3.24 0.17 0.81
N LEU A 108 -3.95 0.65 1.84
CA LEU A 108 -5.25 0.07 2.23
C LEU A 108 -6.29 0.18 1.11
N ILE A 109 -6.41 1.34 0.48
CA ILE A 109 -7.40 1.54 -0.60
C ILE A 109 -7.13 0.57 -1.75
N VAL A 110 -5.86 0.46 -2.15
CA VAL A 110 -5.43 -0.46 -3.21
C VAL A 110 -5.72 -1.90 -2.80
N ALA A 111 -5.40 -2.30 -1.57
CA ALA A 111 -5.63 -3.63 -1.06
C ALA A 111 -7.13 -3.99 -1.02
N VAL A 112 -7.99 -3.09 -0.51
CA VAL A 112 -9.45 -3.27 -0.51
C VAL A 112 -9.96 -3.40 -1.95
N TYR A 113 -9.53 -2.52 -2.85
CA TYR A 113 -9.94 -2.56 -4.25
C TYR A 113 -9.51 -3.87 -4.93
N SER A 114 -8.26 -4.28 -4.72
CA SER A 114 -7.69 -5.55 -5.18
C SER A 114 -8.49 -6.75 -4.69
N ALA A 115 -8.81 -6.82 -3.39
CA ALA A 115 -9.56 -7.92 -2.78
C ALA A 115 -10.97 -8.03 -3.38
N LEU A 116 -11.68 -6.91 -3.51
CA LEU A 116 -13.05 -6.88 -4.06
C LEU A 116 -13.09 -7.20 -5.56
N LYS A 117 -12.09 -6.76 -6.32
CA LYS A 117 -11.97 -7.07 -7.76
C LYS A 117 -11.36 -8.45 -8.02
N LYS A 118 -10.86 -9.14 -6.99
CA LYS A 118 -10.14 -10.42 -7.08
C LYS A 118 -8.99 -10.34 -8.08
N HIS A 119 -8.28 -9.22 -8.09
CA HIS A 119 -7.19 -8.95 -9.02
C HIS A 119 -5.95 -8.53 -8.25
N SER A 120 -4.84 -9.21 -8.50
CA SER A 120 -3.55 -8.94 -7.83
C SER A 120 -2.98 -7.58 -8.25
N THR A 121 -2.21 -6.98 -7.36
CA THR A 121 -1.35 -5.85 -7.70
C THR A 121 -0.16 -6.28 -8.55
N SER A 122 0.48 -5.32 -9.20
CA SER A 122 1.72 -5.52 -9.94
C SER A 122 2.78 -6.17 -9.03
N PRO A 123 3.55 -7.14 -9.54
CA PRO A 123 4.63 -7.74 -8.78
C PRO A 123 5.71 -6.73 -8.41
N ALA A 124 6.42 -6.98 -7.31
CA ALA A 124 7.50 -6.13 -6.80
C ALA A 124 7.13 -4.64 -6.62
N LEU A 125 5.84 -4.35 -6.41
CA LEU A 125 5.31 -3.01 -6.22
C LEU A 125 5.29 -2.64 -4.73
N VAL A 126 5.97 -1.54 -4.40
CA VAL A 126 5.78 -0.85 -3.12
C VAL A 126 4.84 0.34 -3.33
N ILE A 127 3.86 0.49 -2.44
CA ILE A 127 2.88 1.57 -2.49
C ILE A 127 3.24 2.61 -1.44
N MET A 128 3.25 3.87 -1.83
CA MET A 128 3.63 4.97 -0.96
C MET A 128 2.52 6.02 -0.90
N GLY A 129 2.41 6.66 0.25
CA GLY A 129 1.54 7.82 0.47
C GLY A 129 0.31 7.50 1.32
N ASP A 130 -0.28 8.58 1.80
CA ASP A 130 -1.47 8.57 2.65
C ASP A 130 -2.50 9.55 2.09
N LEU A 131 -3.65 9.66 2.75
CA LEU A 131 -4.68 10.60 2.34
C LEU A 131 -5.42 11.23 3.51
N SER A 132 -6.11 12.33 3.23
CA SER A 132 -7.17 12.85 4.10
C SER A 132 -8.48 12.08 3.91
N ILE A 133 -9.45 12.25 4.83
CA ILE A 133 -10.81 11.67 4.67
C ILE A 133 -11.49 12.19 3.39
N GLN A 134 -11.11 13.38 2.90
CA GLN A 134 -11.66 14.00 1.70
C GLN A 134 -10.94 13.54 0.40
N GLY A 135 -9.96 12.64 0.49
CA GLY A 135 -9.26 12.12 -0.68
C GLY A 135 -8.01 12.90 -1.11
N ASN A 136 -7.62 13.95 -0.38
CA ASN A 136 -6.39 14.68 -0.70
C ASN A 136 -5.19 13.78 -0.40
N ILE A 137 -4.37 13.53 -1.41
CA ILE A 137 -3.13 12.75 -1.28
C ILE A 137 -2.15 13.53 -0.42
N LYS A 138 -1.51 12.85 0.53
CA LYS A 138 -0.44 13.39 1.35
C LYS A 138 0.89 12.90 0.80
N ALA A 139 1.74 13.84 0.43
CA ALA A 139 3.12 13.57 0.05
C ALA A 139 3.90 12.93 1.21
N LEU A 140 4.92 12.15 0.86
CA LEU A 140 5.89 11.61 1.80
C LEU A 140 6.87 12.70 2.20
N ARG A 141 7.34 12.63 3.45
CA ARG A 141 8.41 13.49 3.97
C ARG A 141 9.71 13.30 3.18
N SER A 142 10.07 12.05 2.92
CA SER A 142 11.22 11.68 2.10
C SER A 142 10.89 10.44 1.27
N LEU A 143 11.48 10.37 0.08
CA LEU A 143 11.40 9.20 -0.79
C LEU A 143 12.68 8.36 -0.77
N ALA A 144 13.84 8.97 -0.48
CA ALA A 144 15.13 8.33 -0.71
C ALA A 144 15.32 7.08 0.18
N GLU A 145 15.15 7.23 1.50
CA GLU A 145 15.29 6.14 2.46
C GLU A 145 14.27 5.01 2.23
N PRO A 146 12.95 5.27 2.12
CA PRO A 146 11.99 4.19 1.91
C PRO A 146 12.15 3.51 0.54
N LEU A 147 12.53 4.23 -0.52
CA LEU A 147 12.81 3.61 -1.82
C LEU A 147 14.07 2.77 -1.79
N GLN A 148 15.14 3.24 -1.14
CA GLN A 148 16.38 2.46 -0.98
C GLN A 148 16.09 1.15 -0.26
N ILE A 149 15.43 1.21 0.90
CA ILE A 149 15.10 0.02 1.69
C ILE A 149 14.16 -0.91 0.91
N ALA A 150 13.14 -0.38 0.22
CA ALA A 150 12.25 -1.21 -0.59
C ALA A 150 13.00 -1.89 -1.74
N MET A 151 13.88 -1.16 -2.45
CA MET A 151 14.69 -1.68 -3.55
C MET A 151 15.62 -2.80 -3.07
N ASP A 152 16.32 -2.58 -1.95
CA ASP A 152 17.22 -3.56 -1.34
C ASP A 152 16.48 -4.82 -0.87
N ASN A 153 15.16 -4.73 -0.67
CA ASN A 153 14.30 -5.84 -0.30
C ASN A 153 13.49 -6.42 -1.48
N GLY A 154 13.81 -6.04 -2.72
CA GLY A 154 13.21 -6.66 -3.92
C GLY A 154 12.21 -5.80 -4.69
N ALA A 155 11.90 -4.56 -4.25
CA ALA A 155 11.04 -3.68 -5.04
C ALA A 155 11.67 -3.37 -6.40
N ARG A 156 10.83 -3.33 -7.43
CA ARG A 156 11.18 -2.92 -8.81
C ARG A 156 10.26 -1.82 -9.33
N ARG A 157 9.15 -1.58 -8.63
CA ARG A 157 8.18 -0.53 -8.96
C ARG A 157 7.77 0.18 -7.69
N ALA A 158 7.53 1.48 -7.79
CA ALA A 158 7.02 2.28 -6.68
C ALA A 158 5.82 3.10 -7.13
N LEU A 159 4.68 2.91 -6.47
CA LEU A 159 3.51 3.77 -6.63
C LEU A 159 3.68 5.01 -5.75
N ILE A 160 3.88 6.18 -6.36
CA ILE A 160 4.35 7.41 -5.69
C ILE A 160 3.34 8.55 -5.90
N PRO A 161 3.02 9.35 -4.87
CA PRO A 161 2.23 10.57 -5.02
C PRO A 161 2.83 11.52 -6.06
N LEU A 162 1.98 12.11 -6.92
CA LEU A 162 2.44 13.05 -7.94
C LEU A 162 3.15 14.27 -7.35
N GLU A 163 2.78 14.71 -6.14
CA GLU A 163 3.44 15.78 -5.42
C GLU A 163 4.93 15.49 -5.13
N ASN A 164 5.29 14.22 -4.96
CA ASN A 164 6.67 13.81 -4.73
C ASN A 164 7.49 13.62 -6.03
N LYS A 165 6.94 13.94 -7.20
CA LYS A 165 7.66 13.78 -8.49
C LYS A 165 9.00 14.54 -8.51
N ARG A 166 9.06 15.73 -7.90
CA ARG A 166 10.32 16.50 -7.81
C ARG A 166 11.32 15.83 -6.87
N ASN A 167 10.87 15.35 -5.71
CA ASN A 167 11.74 14.62 -4.77
C ASN A 167 12.32 13.34 -5.40
N PHE A 168 11.56 12.67 -6.27
CA PHE A 168 12.06 11.49 -6.98
C PHE A 168 13.25 11.82 -7.91
N LEU A 169 13.33 13.03 -8.48
CA LEU A 169 14.47 13.44 -9.32
C LEU A 169 15.76 13.65 -8.52
N GLU A 170 15.66 13.72 -7.19
CA GLU A 170 16.77 14.00 -6.27
C GLU A 170 17.29 12.71 -5.59
N VAL A 171 16.65 11.56 -5.82
CA VAL A 171 17.11 10.27 -5.27
C VAL A 171 18.36 9.77 -6.00
N SER A 172 19.04 8.77 -5.43
CA SER A 172 20.27 8.23 -6.02
C SER A 172 20.01 7.62 -7.41
N GLY A 173 21.01 7.69 -8.30
CA GLY A 173 20.91 7.10 -9.63
C GLY A 173 20.60 5.61 -9.60
N ASP A 174 21.10 4.88 -8.61
CA ASP A 174 20.87 3.44 -8.45
C ASP A 174 19.38 3.13 -8.19
N ILE A 175 18.66 3.98 -7.43
CA ILE A 175 17.20 3.85 -7.25
C ILE A 175 16.48 4.13 -8.57
N VAL A 176 16.85 5.21 -9.27
CA VAL A 176 16.22 5.60 -10.54
C VAL A 176 16.37 4.53 -11.61
N GLU A 177 17.51 3.83 -11.63
CA GLU A 177 17.79 2.76 -12.60
C GLU A 177 17.04 1.45 -12.31
N ARG A 178 16.74 1.15 -11.04
CA ARG A 178 16.20 -0.16 -10.63
C ARG A 178 14.74 -0.15 -10.20
N VAL A 179 14.19 1.03 -9.88
CA VAL A 179 12.80 1.19 -9.44
C VAL A 179 12.04 2.06 -10.42
N ASP A 180 11.08 1.46 -11.11
CA ASP A 180 10.18 2.16 -12.02
C ASP A 180 9.13 2.99 -11.24
N PRO A 181 9.12 4.32 -11.36
CA PRO A 181 8.19 5.18 -10.64
C PRO A 181 6.83 5.29 -11.34
N ILE A 182 5.76 4.94 -10.62
CA ILE A 182 4.38 5.04 -11.10
C ILE A 182 3.68 6.16 -10.31
N PHE A 183 3.49 7.31 -10.94
CA PHE A 183 2.88 8.47 -10.26
C PHE A 183 1.35 8.44 -10.28
N PHE A 184 0.70 8.88 -9.20
CA PHE A 184 -0.76 9.03 -9.11
C PHE A 184 -1.18 10.35 -8.45
N SER A 185 -2.35 10.86 -8.84
CA SER A 185 -2.93 12.12 -8.34
C SER A 185 -4.10 11.93 -7.38
N ASP A 186 -4.75 10.78 -7.41
CA ASP A 186 -5.96 10.48 -6.64
C ASP A 186 -6.03 8.98 -6.29
N PRO A 187 -6.85 8.59 -5.29
CA PRO A 187 -6.89 7.22 -4.80
C PRO A 187 -7.38 6.18 -5.81
N MET A 188 -8.30 6.55 -6.71
CA MET A 188 -8.83 5.62 -7.71
C MET A 188 -7.79 5.33 -8.79
N THR A 189 -7.09 6.37 -9.27
CA THR A 189 -5.95 6.22 -10.18
C THR A 189 -4.85 5.37 -9.54
N ALA A 190 -4.58 5.54 -8.24
CA ALA A 190 -3.63 4.70 -7.52
C ALA A 190 -4.02 3.22 -7.56
N ALA A 191 -5.28 2.89 -7.26
CA ALA A 191 -5.81 1.53 -7.32
C ALA A 191 -5.69 0.93 -8.73
N MET A 192 -6.15 1.64 -9.76
CA MET A 192 -6.11 1.15 -11.14
C MET A 192 -4.68 0.89 -11.63
N LYS A 193 -3.76 1.82 -11.38
CA LYS A 193 -2.35 1.68 -11.76
C LYS A 193 -1.66 0.55 -11.02
N ALA A 194 -1.94 0.40 -9.72
CA ALA A 194 -1.37 -0.69 -8.92
C ALA A 194 -1.78 -2.06 -9.46
N LEU A 195 -3.00 -2.20 -9.98
CA LEU A 195 -3.50 -3.42 -10.60
C LEU A 195 -3.09 -3.59 -12.07
N GLY A 196 -2.40 -2.62 -12.68
CA GLY A 196 -2.01 -2.65 -14.09
C GLY A 196 -3.18 -2.48 -15.06
N MET A 197 -4.25 -1.80 -14.64
CA MET A 197 -5.48 -1.63 -15.42
C MET A 197 -5.53 -0.33 -16.24
N THR A 198 -4.42 0.37 -16.42
CA THR A 198 -4.30 1.64 -17.17
C THR A 198 -2.96 1.79 -17.90
#